data_AF-A0A8W8KIG7-F1
#
_entry.id   AF-A0A8W8KIG7-F1
#
_cell.length_a   1.000
_cell.length_b   1.000
_cell.length_c   1.000
_cell.angle_alpha   90.00
_cell.angle_beta   90.00
_cell.angle_gamma   90.00
#
_symmetry.space_group_name_H-M   'P 1'
#
loop_
_entity.id
_entity.type
_entity.pdbx_description
1 polymer ?
#
loop_
_entity_poly.entity_id
_entity_poly.type
_entity_poly.pdbx_seq_one_letter_code
_entity_poly.pdbx_strand_id
1 'polypeptide(L)'
;MSSKTLQDEFPIHWLVWDNDFRGIEKELSNNKSNYDVDQKDPRGRTPLHLAVVLGHLESARTLLRHGANTLAENKGYWSVLHEAVCTGDPELVQLVLENRDYQRYSKRTVGVPDLLKRLKESPDFYVEMKWEFTSWVPLVSRMCPSDTYRVWKSGKSHWSRFHSVL
;
A
#
# COMPACT_ATOMS: atom_id res chain seq x y z
N MET A 1 -12.79 -31.54 29.25
CA MET A 1 -11.96 -30.60 28.47
C MET A 1 -12.62 -29.25 28.55
N SER A 2 -12.01 -28.28 29.25
CA SER A 2 -12.59 -26.94 29.39
C SER A 2 -12.66 -26.30 28.01
N SER A 3 -13.86 -26.12 27.46
CA SER A 3 -14.03 -25.30 26.26
C SER A 3 -13.62 -23.89 26.66
N LYS A 4 -12.45 -23.42 26.19
CA LYS A 4 -12.15 -21.99 26.26
C LYS A 4 -13.32 -21.28 25.57
N THR A 5 -13.90 -20.30 26.22
CA THR A 5 -14.98 -19.55 25.59
C THR A 5 -14.37 -18.78 24.41
N LEU A 6 -15.13 -18.57 23.33
CA LEU A 6 -14.66 -17.74 22.20
C LEU A 6 -14.20 -16.35 22.65
N GLN A 7 -14.73 -15.89 23.78
CA GLN A 7 -14.36 -14.64 24.45
C GLN A 7 -12.93 -14.67 25.02
N ASP A 8 -12.48 -15.81 25.55
CA ASP A 8 -11.11 -16.00 26.03
C ASP A 8 -10.09 -16.06 24.88
N GLU A 9 -10.51 -16.56 23.71
CA GLU A 9 -9.64 -16.70 22.53
C GLU A 9 -9.51 -15.40 21.73
N PHE A 10 -10.56 -14.57 21.72
CA PHE A 10 -10.65 -13.34 20.93
C PHE A 10 -11.13 -12.15 21.80
N PRO A 11 -10.34 -11.72 22.78
CA PRO A 11 -10.76 -10.67 23.72
C PRO A 11 -10.99 -9.32 23.02
N ILE A 12 -10.15 -8.96 22.03
CA ILE A 12 -10.29 -7.69 21.30
C ILE A 12 -11.58 -7.68 20.47
N HIS A 13 -11.91 -8.77 19.78
CA HIS A 13 -13.16 -8.86 19.01
C HIS A 13 -14.39 -8.70 19.91
N TRP A 14 -14.34 -9.24 21.13
CA TRP A 14 -15.41 -9.06 22.11
C TRP A 14 -15.53 -7.62 22.58
N LEU A 15 -14.42 -6.95 22.90
CA LEU A 15 -14.44 -5.53 23.30
C LEU A 15 -14.98 -4.63 22.19
N VAL A 16 -14.63 -4.93 20.94
CA VAL A 16 -15.18 -4.24 19.77
C VAL A 16 -16.69 -4.47 19.65
N TRP A 17 -17.14 -5.70 19.87
CA TRP A 17 -18.56 -6.05 19.85
C TRP A 17 -19.37 -5.28 20.91
N ASP A 18 -18.82 -5.10 22.10
CA ASP A 18 -19.42 -4.34 23.20
C ASP A 18 -19.28 -2.80 23.03
N ASN A 19 -18.57 -2.35 21.98
CA ASN A 19 -18.20 -0.94 21.77
C ASN A 19 -17.34 -0.32 22.89
N ASP A 20 -16.61 -1.14 23.66
CA ASP A 20 -15.74 -0.64 24.72
C ASP A 20 -14.37 -0.23 24.17
N PHE A 21 -14.31 0.97 23.58
CA PHE A 21 -13.07 1.54 23.05
C PHE A 21 -12.01 1.77 24.15
N ARG A 22 -12.42 2.01 25.40
CA ARG A 22 -11.49 2.21 26.53
C ARG A 22 -10.86 0.89 26.96
N GLY A 23 -11.64 -0.18 26.97
CA GLY A 23 -11.15 -1.55 27.15
C GLY A 23 -10.11 -1.89 26.09
N ILE A 24 -10.39 -1.61 24.80
CA ILE A 24 -9.45 -1.83 23.70
C ILE A 24 -8.15 -1.04 23.93
N GLU A 25 -8.24 0.25 24.22
CA GLU A 25 -7.08 1.11 24.47
C GLU A 25 -6.23 0.60 25.64
N LYS A 26 -6.87 0.14 26.72
CA LYS A 26 -6.19 -0.42 27.88
C LYS A 26 -5.46 -1.74 27.55
N GLU A 27 -6.11 -2.65 26.83
CA GLU A 27 -5.51 -3.93 26.46
C GLU A 27 -4.36 -3.77 25.47
N LEU A 28 -4.45 -2.81 24.55
CA LEU A 28 -3.42 -2.51 23.55
C LEU A 28 -2.27 -1.63 24.07
N SER A 29 -2.52 -0.79 25.08
CA SER A 29 -1.46 0.00 25.75
C SER A 29 -0.66 -0.82 26.76
N ASN A 30 -1.28 -1.85 27.35
CA ASN A 30 -0.59 -2.78 28.22
C ASN A 30 0.42 -3.61 27.40
N ASN A 31 1.70 -3.22 27.43
CA ASN A 31 2.82 -3.92 26.77
C ASN A 31 3.08 -5.36 27.29
N LYS A 32 2.24 -5.88 28.18
CA LYS A 32 2.26 -7.26 28.67
C LYS A 32 1.43 -8.20 27.80
N SER A 33 0.43 -7.68 27.10
CA SER A 33 -0.48 -8.45 26.27
C SER A 33 0.08 -8.53 24.86
N ASN A 34 0.61 -9.70 24.48
CA ASN A 34 1.01 -9.98 23.10
C ASN A 34 -0.24 -10.26 22.23
N TYR A 35 -1.22 -9.36 22.25
CA TYR A 35 -2.40 -9.48 21.41
C TYR A 35 -2.10 -8.94 20.02
N ASP A 36 -2.41 -9.76 19.01
CA ASP A 36 -2.31 -9.35 17.62
C ASP A 36 -3.55 -8.52 17.24
N VAL A 37 -3.34 -7.24 16.93
CA VAL A 37 -4.40 -6.29 16.50
C VAL A 37 -5.10 -6.77 15.23
N ASP A 38 -4.41 -7.59 14.41
CA ASP A 38 -4.92 -8.12 13.15
C ASP A 38 -5.40 -9.58 13.27
N GLN A 39 -5.53 -10.12 14.49
CA GLN A 39 -6.02 -11.48 14.71
C GLN A 39 -7.37 -11.69 14.00
N LYS A 40 -7.50 -12.77 13.24
CA LYS A 40 -8.73 -13.07 12.51
C LYS A 40 -9.66 -13.95 13.35
N ASP A 41 -10.94 -13.57 13.40
CA ASP A 41 -11.99 -14.40 14.02
C ASP A 41 -12.27 -15.67 13.17
N PRO A 42 -13.10 -16.62 13.63
CA PRO A 42 -13.49 -17.80 12.85
C PRO A 42 -14.19 -17.47 11.52
N ARG A 43 -14.62 -16.22 11.28
CA ARG A 43 -15.17 -15.73 10.00
C ARG A 43 -14.12 -15.01 9.15
N GLY A 44 -12.85 -15.00 9.58
CA GLY A 44 -11.73 -14.34 8.93
C GLY A 44 -11.68 -12.83 9.09
N ARG A 45 -12.53 -12.25 9.94
CA ARG A 45 -12.62 -10.81 10.17
C ARG A 45 -11.59 -10.39 11.21
N THR A 46 -10.85 -9.32 10.90
CA THR A 46 -10.03 -8.64 11.91
C THR A 46 -10.93 -7.84 12.86
N PRO A 47 -10.45 -7.41 14.04
CA PRO A 47 -11.23 -6.55 14.94
C PRO A 47 -11.69 -5.27 14.25
N LEU A 48 -10.88 -4.75 13.31
CA LEU A 48 -11.22 -3.58 12.52
C LEU A 48 -12.41 -3.84 11.57
N HIS A 49 -12.49 -5.02 10.94
CA HIS A 49 -13.67 -5.39 10.16
C HIS A 49 -14.93 -5.42 11.02
N LEU A 50 -14.84 -5.95 12.25
CA LEU A 50 -15.97 -5.95 13.17
C LEU A 50 -16.40 -4.54 13.55
N ALA A 51 -15.46 -3.67 13.92
CA ALA A 51 -15.76 -2.29 14.28
C ALA A 51 -16.46 -1.56 13.14
N VAL A 52 -16.01 -1.80 11.90
CA VAL A 52 -16.60 -1.19 10.71
C VAL A 52 -18.00 -1.74 10.44
N VAL A 53 -18.19 -3.05 10.41
CA VAL A 53 -19.50 -3.68 10.16
C VAL A 53 -20.55 -3.28 11.20
N LEU A 54 -20.12 -3.08 12.46
CA LEU A 54 -20.99 -2.64 13.54
C LEU A 54 -21.20 -1.11 13.57
N GLY A 55 -20.45 -0.33 12.80
CA GLY A 55 -20.52 1.15 12.82
C GLY A 55 -19.90 1.80 14.06
N HIS A 56 -18.99 1.10 14.74
CA HIS A 56 -18.37 1.55 15.98
C HIS A 56 -17.18 2.47 15.68
N LEU A 57 -17.44 3.75 15.40
CA LEU A 57 -16.45 4.73 14.96
C LEU A 57 -15.26 4.86 15.92
N GLU A 58 -15.51 5.00 17.23
CA GLU A 58 -14.45 5.18 18.22
C GLU A 58 -13.61 3.92 18.44
N SER A 59 -14.24 2.75 18.36
CA SER A 59 -13.53 1.46 18.37
C SER A 59 -12.62 1.32 17.15
N ALA A 60 -13.10 1.70 15.95
CA ALA A 60 -12.30 1.71 14.73
C ALA A 60 -11.13 2.69 14.83
N ARG A 61 -11.35 3.91 15.34
CA ARG A 61 -10.31 4.92 15.56
C ARG A 61 -9.22 4.42 16.51
N THR A 62 -9.61 3.77 17.60
CA THR A 62 -8.68 3.21 18.58
C THR A 62 -7.82 2.13 17.96
N LEU A 63 -8.42 1.17 17.25
CA LEU A 63 -7.68 0.11 16.55
C LEU A 63 -6.69 0.68 15.50
N LEU A 64 -7.10 1.68 14.73
CA LEU A 64 -6.26 2.31 13.71
C LEU A 64 -5.06 3.04 14.32
N ARG A 65 -5.22 3.72 15.47
CA ARG A 65 -4.12 4.34 16.21
C ARG A 65 -3.06 3.32 16.64
N HIS A 66 -3.48 2.10 16.96
CA HIS A 66 -2.59 1.00 17.31
C HIS A 66 -2.06 0.21 16.09
N GLY A 67 -2.25 0.73 14.88
CA GLY A 67 -1.63 0.17 13.68
C GLY A 67 -2.40 -0.96 13.02
N ALA A 68 -3.69 -1.14 13.31
CA ALA A 68 -4.54 -2.13 12.64
C ALA A 68 -4.46 -2.02 11.11
N ASN A 69 -4.32 -3.15 10.42
CA ASN A 69 -4.16 -3.19 8.99
C ASN A 69 -5.48 -2.94 8.24
N THR A 70 -5.57 -1.78 7.58
CA THR A 70 -6.72 -1.38 6.74
C THR A 70 -6.87 -2.19 5.46
N LEU A 71 -5.80 -2.85 5.02
CA LEU A 71 -5.77 -3.66 3.80
C LEU A 71 -6.01 -5.15 4.08
N ALA A 72 -6.31 -5.51 5.33
CA ALA A 72 -6.66 -6.88 5.65
C ALA A 72 -7.93 -7.30 4.89
N GLU A 73 -7.97 -8.56 4.47
CA GLU A 73 -9.12 -9.16 3.80
C GLU A 73 -9.78 -10.21 4.70
N ASN A 74 -11.12 -10.22 4.68
CA ASN A 74 -11.92 -11.24 5.34
C ASN A 74 -12.02 -12.54 4.51
N LYS A 75 -12.75 -13.56 4.98
CA LYS A 75 -12.93 -14.84 4.23
C LYS A 75 -13.58 -14.67 2.86
N GLY A 76 -14.32 -13.59 2.64
CA GLY A 76 -14.95 -13.25 1.36
C GLY A 76 -14.06 -12.44 0.44
N TYR A 77 -12.78 -12.24 0.77
CA TYR A 77 -11.85 -11.34 0.06
C TYR A 77 -12.31 -9.87 0.06
N TRP A 78 -13.13 -9.49 1.04
CA TRP A 78 -13.52 -8.10 1.21
C TRP A 78 -12.49 -7.40 2.10
N SER A 79 -12.07 -6.22 1.68
CA SER A 79 -11.25 -5.33 2.47
C SER A 79 -12.11 -4.57 3.47
N VAL A 80 -11.48 -4.02 4.51
CA VAL A 80 -12.12 -3.13 5.49
C VAL A 80 -12.86 -1.97 4.81
N LEU A 81 -12.29 -1.42 3.72
CA LEU A 81 -12.91 -0.34 2.96
C LEU A 81 -14.19 -0.80 2.22
N HIS A 82 -14.22 -2.02 1.68
CA HIS A 82 -15.42 -2.54 1.03
C HIS A 82 -16.58 -2.65 2.03
N GLU A 83 -16.31 -3.15 3.24
CA GLU A 83 -17.30 -3.20 4.32
C GLU A 83 -17.75 -1.79 4.73
N ALA A 84 -16.83 -0.83 4.89
CA ALA A 84 -17.15 0.53 5.27
C ALA A 84 -18.09 1.20 4.25
N VAL A 85 -17.85 1.01 2.96
CA VAL A 85 -18.73 1.53 1.89
C VAL A 85 -20.14 0.92 1.98
N CYS A 86 -20.25 -0.37 2.33
CA CYS A 86 -21.55 -1.02 2.50
C CYS A 86 -22.35 -0.50 3.71
N THR A 87 -21.69 0.05 4.74
CA THR A 87 -22.40 0.66 5.88
C THR A 87 -23.12 1.96 5.52
N GLY A 88 -22.65 2.67 4.49
CA GLY A 88 -23.18 3.98 4.10
C GLY A 88 -22.79 5.13 5.03
N ASP A 89 -21.93 4.91 6.03
CA ASP A 89 -21.44 5.95 6.94
C ASP A 89 -20.23 6.70 6.33
N PRO A 90 -20.39 7.98 5.94
CA PRO A 90 -19.31 8.74 5.33
C PRO A 90 -18.14 8.99 6.29
N GLU A 91 -18.38 9.14 7.59
CA GLU A 91 -17.33 9.42 8.57
C GLU A 91 -16.42 8.21 8.74
N LEU A 92 -17.01 7.02 8.80
CA LEU A 92 -16.29 5.76 8.89
C LEU A 92 -15.48 5.48 7.61
N VAL A 93 -16.07 5.74 6.44
CA VAL A 93 -15.39 5.61 5.15
C VAL A 93 -14.19 6.55 5.07
N GLN A 94 -14.37 7.82 5.46
CA GLN A 94 -13.29 8.81 5.48
C GLN A 94 -12.15 8.38 6.41
N LEU A 95 -12.48 7.93 7.63
CA LEU A 95 -11.50 7.46 8.61
C LEU A 95 -10.65 6.30 8.06
N VAL A 96 -11.28 5.32 7.42
CA VAL A 96 -10.59 4.16 6.84
C VAL A 96 -9.73 4.58 5.65
N LEU A 97 -10.21 5.49 4.79
CA LEU A 97 -9.46 5.98 3.62
C LEU A 97 -8.19 6.74 4.04
N GLU A 98 -8.30 7.68 4.97
CA GLU A 98 -7.17 8.46 5.46
C GLU A 98 -6.07 7.55 6.04
N ASN A 99 -6.46 6.58 6.87
CA ASN A 99 -5.51 5.64 7.47
C ASN A 99 -4.91 4.68 6.44
N ARG A 100 -5.69 4.24 5.46
CA ARG A 100 -5.19 3.39 4.37
C ARG A 100 -4.14 4.11 3.53
N ASP A 101 -4.40 5.35 3.16
CA ASP A 101 -3.48 6.14 2.35
C ASP A 101 -2.21 6.49 3.14
N TYR A 102 -2.34 6.76 4.44
CA TYR A 102 -1.20 6.87 5.35
C TYR A 102 -0.36 5.60 5.41
N GLN A 103 -0.98 4.42 5.59
CA GLN A 103 -0.27 3.13 5.61
C GLN A 103 0.45 2.84 4.28
N ARG A 104 -0.19 3.17 3.15
CA ARG A 104 0.42 3.03 1.82
C ARG A 104 1.61 3.98 1.63
N TYR A 105 1.45 5.23 2.04
CA TYR A 105 2.51 6.23 1.99
C TYR A 105 3.72 5.78 2.82
N SER A 106 3.49 5.42 4.09
CA SER A 106 4.52 4.92 5.01
C SER A 106 5.30 3.73 4.43
N LYS A 107 4.58 2.72 3.91
CA LYS A 107 5.21 1.54 3.28
C LYS A 107 6.07 1.91 2.06
N ARG A 108 5.62 2.88 1.25
CA ARG A 108 6.38 3.33 0.08
C ARG A 108 7.62 4.13 0.49
N THR A 109 7.50 5.03 1.45
CA THR A 109 8.62 5.87 1.90
C THR A 109 9.78 5.08 2.47
N VAL A 110 9.52 3.93 3.09
CA VAL A 110 10.58 3.04 3.60
C VAL A 110 11.51 2.53 2.49
N GLY A 111 10.99 2.30 1.27
CA GLY A 111 11.79 1.82 0.14
C GLY A 111 12.52 2.92 -0.64
N VAL A 112 12.13 4.19 -0.46
CA VAL A 112 12.68 5.32 -1.23
C VAL A 112 14.20 5.48 -1.04
N PRO A 113 14.77 5.39 0.18
CA PRO A 113 16.22 5.52 0.36
C PRO A 113 17.02 4.45 -0.37
N ASP A 114 16.56 3.20 -0.36
CA ASP A 114 17.23 2.10 -1.08
C ASP A 114 17.12 2.28 -2.60
N LEU A 115 15.96 2.71 -3.09
CA LEU A 115 15.77 3.07 -4.50
C LEU A 115 16.67 4.22 -4.93
N LEU A 116 16.79 5.28 -4.12
CA LEU A 116 17.68 6.42 -4.37
C LEU A 116 19.15 5.99 -4.35
N LYS A 117 19.53 5.10 -3.43
CA LYS A 117 20.87 4.50 -3.38
C LYS A 117 21.17 3.72 -4.66
N ARG A 118 20.26 2.83 -5.08
CA ARG A 118 20.40 2.07 -6.34
C ARG A 118 20.43 2.97 -7.56
N LEU A 119 19.65 4.06 -7.57
CA LEU A 119 19.67 5.05 -8.64
C LEU A 119 21.04 5.75 -8.72
N LYS A 120 21.63 6.09 -7.57
CA LYS A 120 22.97 6.69 -7.50
C LYS A 120 24.09 5.71 -7.88
N GLU A 121 23.93 4.43 -7.56
CA GLU A 121 24.87 3.36 -7.92
C GLU A 121 24.70 2.91 -9.38
N SER A 122 23.55 3.19 -9.99
CA SER A 122 23.32 2.87 -11.39
C SER A 122 24.20 3.77 -12.26
N PRO A 123 25.01 3.19 -13.17
CA PRO A 123 25.86 3.97 -14.04
C PRO A 123 24.99 4.85 -14.95
N ASP A 124 25.38 6.12 -15.08
CA ASP A 124 24.62 7.15 -15.79
C ASP A 124 24.14 6.63 -17.15
N PHE A 125 22.82 6.69 -17.37
CA PHE A 125 22.24 6.49 -18.69
C PHE A 125 22.51 7.76 -19.49
N TYR A 126 23.34 7.66 -20.51
CA TYR A 126 23.51 8.75 -21.47
C TYR A 126 22.54 8.51 -22.63
N VAL A 127 21.62 9.44 -22.84
CA VAL A 127 20.75 9.45 -24.03
C VAL A 127 21.33 10.47 -24.98
N GLU A 128 21.86 9.99 -26.10
CA GLU A 128 22.26 10.85 -27.21
C GLU A 128 21.11 10.89 -28.22
N MET A 129 20.45 12.03 -28.31
CA MET A 129 19.49 12.32 -29.39
C MET A 129 20.21 13.07 -30.50
N LYS A 130 20.34 12.42 -31.66
CA LYS A 130 20.84 13.06 -32.87
C LYS A 130 19.68 13.42 -33.77
N TRP A 131 19.63 14.69 -34.14
CA TRP A 131 18.68 15.23 -35.11
C TRP A 131 19.42 15.43 -36.43
N GLU A 132 19.28 14.48 -37.35
CA GLU A 132 19.86 14.58 -38.68
C GLU A 132 18.79 15.07 -39.67
N PHE A 133 18.88 16.34 -40.08
CA PHE A 133 18.05 16.91 -41.15
C PHE A 133 18.70 16.67 -42.51
N THR A 134 18.82 15.41 -42.94
CA THR A 134 19.37 15.11 -44.26
C THR A 134 18.29 14.65 -45.22
N SER A 135 17.72 15.59 -45.97
CA SER A 135 17.11 15.29 -47.26
C SER A 135 17.90 15.99 -48.36
N TRP A 136 18.45 15.24 -49.31
CA TRP A 136 19.16 15.77 -50.49
C TRP A 136 18.20 16.24 -51.61
N VAL A 137 16.92 16.44 -51.27
CA VAL A 137 15.88 16.92 -52.18
C VAL A 137 15.29 18.20 -51.58
N PRO A 138 15.42 19.37 -52.25
CA PRO A 138 14.75 20.59 -51.82
C PRO A 138 13.23 20.35 -51.81
N LEU A 139 12.57 20.69 -50.69
CA LEU A 139 11.11 20.66 -50.42
C LEU A 139 10.50 19.43 -49.71
N VAL A 140 11.23 18.34 -49.42
CA VAL A 140 10.67 17.17 -48.68
C VAL A 140 11.08 17.11 -47.19
N SER A 141 11.93 18.04 -46.71
CA SER A 141 12.41 18.09 -45.31
C SER A 141 11.31 18.32 -44.26
N ARG A 142 10.05 18.51 -44.67
CA ARG A 142 8.95 18.92 -43.81
C ARG A 142 8.00 17.79 -43.37
N MET A 143 8.24 16.53 -43.76
CA MET A 143 7.31 15.43 -43.46
C MET A 143 7.79 14.33 -42.51
N CYS A 144 9.09 14.08 -42.34
CA CYS A 144 9.56 13.13 -41.31
C CYS A 144 10.97 13.50 -40.83
N PRO A 145 11.16 14.14 -39.66
CA PRO A 145 12.45 14.04 -38.97
C PRO A 145 12.64 12.57 -38.61
N SER A 146 13.70 11.92 -39.12
CA SER A 146 14.06 10.57 -38.68
C SER A 146 14.78 10.69 -37.35
N ASP A 147 14.00 10.68 -36.27
CA ASP A 147 14.52 10.75 -34.91
C ASP A 147 15.29 9.47 -34.60
N THR A 148 16.62 9.54 -34.67
CA THR A 148 17.45 8.41 -34.28
C THR A 148 17.88 8.64 -32.83
N TYR A 149 17.15 8.06 -31.88
CA TYR A 149 17.56 8.10 -30.47
C TYR A 149 18.50 6.93 -30.17
N ARG A 150 19.66 7.21 -29.57
CA ARG A 150 20.60 6.17 -29.10
C ARG A 150 20.64 6.21 -27.58
N VAL A 151 20.12 5.15 -26.97
CA VAL A 151 20.20 4.95 -25.51
C VAL A 151 21.47 4.15 -25.22
N TRP A 152 22.41 4.76 -24.50
CA TRP A 152 23.61 4.09 -24.05
C TRP A 152 23.42 3.64 -22.60
N LYS A 153 23.62 2.35 -22.34
CA LYS A 153 23.74 1.80 -20.98
C LYS A 153 25.22 1.62 -20.67
N SER A 154 25.80 2.49 -19.87
CA SER A 154 27.19 2.33 -19.44
C SER A 154 27.27 1.15 -18.47
N GLY A 155 27.86 0.03 -18.87
CA GLY A 155 28.23 -1.07 -18.00
C GLY A 155 29.74 -1.20 -18.02
N LYS A 156 30.36 -1.38 -16.85
CA LYS A 156 31.82 -1.52 -16.67
C LYS A 156 32.46 -2.25 -17.87
N SER A 157 33.33 -1.53 -18.58
CA SER A 157 34.30 -1.97 -19.59
C SER A 157 33.89 -2.33 -21.03
N HIS A 158 32.62 -2.44 -21.44
CA HIS A 158 32.32 -2.69 -22.87
C HIS A 158 31.05 -1.98 -23.37
N TRP A 159 31.25 -1.07 -24.34
CA TRP A 159 30.19 -0.41 -25.10
C TRP A 159 29.56 -1.40 -26.09
N SER A 160 28.53 -2.12 -25.67
CA SER A 160 27.77 -2.99 -26.57
C SER A 160 26.73 -2.17 -27.33
N ARG A 161 27.01 -1.92 -28.61
CA ARG A 161 26.12 -1.24 -29.58
C ARG A 161 24.95 -2.16 -29.91
N PHE A 162 23.77 -1.91 -29.32
CA PHE A 162 22.54 -2.49 -29.83
C PHE A 162 22.06 -1.65 -31.02
N HIS A 163 22.12 -2.22 -32.22
CA HIS A 163 21.43 -1.64 -33.37
C HIS A 163 19.92 -1.82 -33.15
N SER A 164 19.20 -0.72 -33.02
CA SER A 164 17.79 -0.68 -33.40
C SER A 164 17.72 -0.18 -34.83
N VAL A 165 17.43 -1.12 -35.73
CA VAL A 165 16.94 -0.86 -37.09
C VAL A 165 15.41 -0.88 -36.98
N LEU A 166 14.73 0.11 -37.55
CA LEU A 166 13.38 -0.11 -38.09
C LEU A 166 13.55 -0.79 -39.44
#